data_AF-A0A0N4U1X8-F1
#
_entry.id   AF-A0A0N4U1X8-F1
#
_cell.length_a   1.000
_cell.length_b   1.000
_cell.length_c   1.000
_cell.angle_alpha   90.00
_cell.angle_beta   90.00
_cell.angle_gamma   90.00
#
_symmetry.space_group_name_H-M   'P 1'
#
loop_
_entity.id
_entity.type
_entity.pdbx_description
1 polymer ?
#
loop_
_entity_poly.entity_id
_entity_poly.type
_entity_poly.pdbx_seq_one_letter_code
_entity_poly.pdbx_strand_id
1 'polypeptide(L)'
;KFGSVLRSNQFKNAIVGAASNTATYIIAVINNQLFRWNNRHYYWDSRYYRGMGSGSHMCRMPIDSTDSQLGNVYFEDGTSRPREIVWSCSYYEYCCGYECCSRGSSSFWGIGLGYVIVCILFFIHLLL
;
A
#
# COMPACT_ATOMS: atom_id res chain seq x y z
N LYS A 1 -1.05 -2.43 -12.94
CA LYS A 1 -1.59 -1.04 -12.94
C LYS A 1 -0.84 -0.26 -11.88
N PHE A 2 -0.23 0.87 -12.24
CA PHE A 2 0.67 1.61 -11.34
C PHE A 2 -0.12 2.32 -10.24
N GLY A 3 0.22 2.05 -8.99
CA GLY A 3 -0.24 2.82 -7.83
C GLY A 3 0.57 4.10 -7.65
N SER A 4 0.13 4.96 -6.73
CA SER A 4 0.91 6.15 -6.37
C SER A 4 2.27 5.73 -5.82
N VAL A 5 3.36 6.16 -6.47
CA VAL A 5 4.75 5.84 -6.06
C VAL A 5 4.99 6.25 -4.60
N LEU A 6 4.51 7.42 -4.20
CA LEU A 6 4.62 7.92 -2.82
C LEU A 6 3.99 6.96 -1.81
N ARG A 7 2.79 6.44 -2.10
CA ARG A 7 2.09 5.54 -1.20
C ARG A 7 2.68 4.13 -1.21
N SER A 8 3.15 3.67 -2.36
CA SER A 8 3.95 2.45 -2.46
C SER A 8 5.20 2.54 -1.57
N ASN A 9 5.88 3.69 -1.57
CA ASN A 9 7.06 3.90 -0.72
C ASN A 9 6.67 3.97 0.77
N GLN A 10 5.57 4.64 1.12
CA GLN A 10 5.06 4.66 2.50
C GLN A 10 4.70 3.27 3.02
N PHE A 11 4.09 2.45 2.17
CA PHE A 11 3.77 1.07 2.48
C PHE A 11 5.04 0.23 2.72
N LYS A 12 6.01 0.30 1.81
CA LYS A 12 7.30 -0.40 1.97
C LYS A 12 8.05 0.08 3.22
N ASN A 13 8.06 1.38 3.47
CA ASN A 13 8.68 1.96 4.67
C ASN A 13 7.98 1.52 5.95
N ALA A 14 6.66 1.34 5.94
CA ALA A 14 5.92 0.84 7.10
C ALA A 14 6.28 -0.63 7.39
N ILE A 15 6.45 -1.44 6.36
CA ILE A 15 6.91 -2.83 6.47
C ILE A 15 8.34 -2.87 7.03
N VAL A 16 9.25 -2.14 6.40
CA VAL A 16 10.66 -2.08 6.80
C VAL A 16 10.83 -1.50 8.19
N GLY A 17 10.06 -0.47 8.55
CA GLY A 17 10.07 0.12 9.89
C GLY A 17 9.46 -0.79 10.97
N ALA A 18 8.61 -1.74 10.59
CA ALA A 18 8.09 -2.76 11.50
C ALA A 18 9.07 -3.94 11.70
N ALA A 19 10.03 -4.12 10.80
CA ALA A 19 11.06 -5.16 10.91
C ALA A 19 12.15 -4.74 11.91
N SER A 20 12.37 -5.51 12.97
CA SER A 20 13.01 -5.02 14.19
C SER A 20 14.52 -5.26 14.34
N ASN A 21 15.29 -5.53 13.28
CA ASN A 21 16.75 -5.67 13.41
C ASN A 21 17.55 -5.16 12.20
N THR A 22 18.65 -4.46 12.49
CA THR A 22 19.40 -3.59 11.57
C THR A 22 20.37 -4.29 10.60
N ALA A 23 20.11 -5.53 10.19
CA ALA A 23 20.89 -6.21 9.14
C ALA A 23 20.02 -6.92 8.09
N THR A 24 18.84 -7.35 8.49
CA THR A 24 17.84 -8.06 7.67
C THR A 24 16.48 -7.61 8.15
N TYR A 25 15.53 -7.30 7.27
CA TYR A 25 14.21 -6.88 7.71
C TYR A 25 13.39 -8.10 8.13
N ILE A 26 13.68 -8.64 9.32
CA ILE A 26 12.90 -9.75 9.90
C ILE A 26 11.60 -9.18 10.45
N ILE A 27 10.48 -9.64 9.90
CA ILE A 27 9.16 -9.22 10.35
C ILE A 27 8.63 -10.29 11.29
N ALA A 28 8.47 -9.91 12.57
CA ALA A 28 7.71 -10.71 13.52
C ALA A 28 6.22 -10.58 13.17
N VAL A 29 5.67 -11.60 12.52
CA VAL A 29 4.26 -11.59 12.16
C VAL A 29 3.48 -12.16 13.35
N ILE A 30 2.93 -11.27 14.20
CA ILE A 30 2.30 -11.62 15.49
C ILE A 30 1.08 -12.57 15.36
N ASN A 31 0.63 -12.89 14.15
CA ASN A 31 -0.32 -13.99 13.89
C ASN A 31 0.06 -14.74 12.60
N ASN A 32 1.34 -15.08 12.51
CA ASN A 32 2.09 -15.72 11.42
C ASN A 32 2.02 -15.13 10.02
N GLN A 33 0.94 -14.47 9.58
CA GLN A 33 0.69 -14.27 8.15
C GLN A 33 0.02 -12.94 7.77
N LEU A 34 -0.28 -12.09 8.75
CA LEU A 34 -1.08 -10.88 8.59
C LEU A 34 -0.30 -9.65 9.05
N PHE A 35 -0.24 -8.62 8.19
CA PHE A 35 0.08 -7.26 8.61
C PHE A 35 -1.09 -6.32 8.32
N ARG A 36 -1.23 -5.26 9.11
CA ARG A 36 -2.29 -4.28 8.95
C ARG A 36 -1.70 -2.93 8.55
N TRP A 37 -2.13 -2.41 7.41
CA TRP A 37 -1.73 -1.09 6.93
C TRP A 37 -2.93 -0.32 6.40
N ASN A 38 -3.05 0.96 6.75
CA ASN A 38 -4.18 1.81 6.35
C ASN A 38 -5.57 1.16 6.62
N ASN A 39 -5.73 0.57 7.82
CA ASN A 39 -6.93 -0.16 8.24
C ASN A 39 -7.32 -1.35 7.34
N ARG A 40 -6.37 -1.93 6.60
CA ARG A 40 -6.57 -3.08 5.72
C ARG A 40 -5.65 -4.22 6.12
N HIS A 41 -6.17 -5.43 6.01
CA HIS A 41 -5.46 -6.67 6.20
C HIS A 41 -4.71 -7.06 4.93
N TYR A 42 -3.41 -7.23 5.07
CA TYR A 42 -2.54 -7.74 4.02
C TYR A 42 -1.89 -9.04 4.49
N TYR A 43 -1.72 -9.95 3.55
CA TYR A 43 -1.23 -11.29 3.77
C TYR A 43 0.04 -11.50 2.96
N TRP A 44 1.00 -12.21 3.51
CA TRP A 44 2.28 -12.49 2.85
C TRP A 44 2.25 -13.67 1.86
N ASP A 45 1.07 -14.28 1.70
CA ASP A 45 0.83 -15.40 0.79
C ASP A 45 -0.68 -15.53 0.54
N SER A 46 -1.07 -15.86 -0.69
CA SER A 46 -2.48 -16.11 -1.06
C SER A 46 -3.12 -17.26 -0.28
N ARG A 47 -2.33 -18.23 0.21
CA ARG A 47 -2.85 -19.34 1.02
C ARG A 47 -3.49 -18.91 2.34
N TYR A 48 -3.14 -17.72 2.83
CA TYR A 48 -3.66 -17.17 4.09
C TYR A 48 -4.71 -16.09 3.87
N TYR A 49 -5.00 -15.78 2.61
CA TYR A 49 -6.01 -14.81 2.25
C TYR A 49 -7.39 -15.26 2.74
N ARG A 50 -7.88 -14.59 3.79
CA ARG A 50 -9.28 -14.65 4.22
C ARG A 50 -9.99 -13.53 3.49
N GLY A 51 -10.55 -13.82 2.32
CA GLY A 51 -11.23 -12.81 1.50
C GLY A 51 -12.30 -12.04 2.27
N MET A 52 -12.53 -10.79 1.88
CA MET A 52 -13.46 -9.89 2.56
C MET A 52 -14.89 -10.02 2.01
N GLY A 53 -15.46 -11.23 2.14
CA GLY A 53 -16.85 -11.51 1.72
C GLY A 53 -17.14 -11.37 0.21
N SER A 54 -18.42 -11.55 -0.14
CA SER A 54 -18.96 -11.71 -1.51
C SER A 54 -18.94 -10.46 -2.41
N GLY A 55 -18.41 -9.34 -1.92
CA GLY A 55 -18.30 -8.08 -2.64
C GLY A 55 -16.86 -7.56 -2.68
N SER A 56 -15.87 -8.41 -2.48
CA SER A 56 -14.46 -8.03 -2.55
C SER A 56 -13.72 -8.87 -3.58
N HIS A 57 -12.68 -8.29 -4.17
CA HIS A 57 -11.77 -8.99 -5.05
C HIS A 57 -10.37 -9.03 -4.45
N MET A 58 -9.66 -10.11 -4.75
CA MET A 58 -8.30 -10.32 -4.30
C MET A 58 -7.32 -9.55 -5.17
N CYS A 59 -6.44 -8.79 -4.54
CA CYS A 59 -5.30 -8.14 -5.15
C CYS A 59 -4.03 -8.82 -4.67
N ARG A 60 -3.09 -9.02 -5.59
CA ARG A 60 -1.79 -9.64 -5.31
C ARG A 60 -0.69 -8.83 -5.98
N MET A 61 0.40 -8.64 -5.27
CA MET A 61 1.61 -8.02 -5.78
C MET A 61 2.79 -8.94 -5.50
N PRO A 62 3.51 -9.44 -6.52
CA PRO A 62 4.72 -10.20 -6.30
C PRO A 62 5.78 -9.32 -5.64
N ILE A 63 6.56 -9.92 -4.74
CA ILE A 63 7.75 -9.29 -4.16
C ILE A 63 8.93 -9.70 -5.02
N ASP A 64 9.58 -8.72 -5.63
CA ASP A 64 10.84 -8.97 -6.33
C ASP A 64 11.97 -9.09 -5.30
N SER A 65 12.77 -10.15 -5.39
CA SER A 65 13.94 -10.33 -4.54
C SER A 65 15.02 -9.27 -4.77
N THR A 66 14.98 -8.57 -5.92
CA THR A 66 15.87 -7.45 -6.23
C THR A 66 15.40 -6.12 -5.64
N ASP A 67 14.20 -6.08 -5.05
CA ASP A 67 13.69 -4.89 -4.37
C ASP A 67 14.54 -4.60 -3.14
N SER A 68 15.17 -3.43 -3.08
CA SER A 68 16.07 -3.07 -1.97
C SER A 68 15.37 -3.00 -0.61
N GLN A 69 14.05 -2.79 -0.60
CA GLN A 69 13.27 -2.65 0.63
C GLN A 69 12.61 -3.98 1.02
N LEU A 70 11.99 -4.67 0.05
CA LEU A 70 11.25 -5.90 0.32
C LEU A 70 12.04 -7.19 0.07
N GLY A 71 13.11 -7.15 -0.72
CA GLY A 71 13.95 -8.33 -1.02
C GLY A 71 14.73 -8.85 0.18
N ASN A 72 14.97 -7.97 1.17
CA ASN A 72 15.60 -8.30 2.45
C ASN A 72 14.58 -8.58 3.57
N VAL A 73 13.31 -8.80 3.21
CA VAL A 73 12.27 -9.19 4.18
C VAL A 73 12.25 -10.70 4.34
N TYR A 74 12.29 -11.15 5.59
CA TYR A 74 12.20 -12.56 5.95
C TYR A 74 11.09 -12.73 6.98
N PHE A 75 10.48 -13.91 6.98
CA PHE A 75 9.65 -14.32 8.10
C PHE A 75 10.52 -14.52 9.35
N GLU A 76 9.86 -14.66 10.51
CA GLU A 76 10.52 -14.87 11.80
C GLU A 76 11.44 -16.10 11.83
N ASP A 77 11.21 -17.07 10.93
CA ASP A 77 12.07 -18.24 10.74
C ASP A 77 13.46 -17.91 10.12
N GLY A 78 13.67 -16.67 9.67
CA GLY A 78 14.90 -16.17 9.08
C GLY A 78 15.28 -16.79 7.73
N THR A 79 14.50 -17.73 7.21
CA THR A 79 14.85 -18.53 6.02
C THR A 79 13.79 -18.41 4.92
N SER A 80 12.53 -18.31 5.29
CA SER A 80 11.44 -18.16 4.35
C SER A 80 11.28 -16.68 3.99
N ARG A 81 11.19 -16.42 2.69
CA ARG A 81 10.88 -15.08 2.16
C ARG A 81 9.45 -15.04 1.62
N PRO A 82 8.70 -13.96 1.88
CA PRO A 82 7.40 -13.77 1.25
C PRO A 82 7.58 -13.61 -0.27
N ARG A 83 6.76 -14.31 -1.06
CA ARG A 83 6.83 -14.26 -2.54
C ARG A 83 5.86 -13.24 -3.11
N GLU A 84 4.77 -12.99 -2.41
CA GLU A 84 3.73 -12.07 -2.82
C GLU A 84 3.07 -11.42 -1.60
N ILE A 85 2.45 -10.28 -1.82
CA ILE A 85 1.58 -9.62 -0.86
C ILE A 85 0.17 -9.64 -1.42
N VAL A 86 -0.77 -10.11 -0.63
CA VAL A 86 -2.16 -10.30 -1.02
C VAL A 86 -3.07 -9.49 -0.09
N TRP A 87 -4.03 -8.77 -0.67
CA TRP A 87 -5.02 -8.01 0.09
C TRP A 87 -6.37 -8.05 -0.62
N SER A 88 -7.40 -7.62 0.08
CA SER A 88 -8.75 -7.53 -0.48
C SER A 88 -9.08 -6.09 -0.84
N CYS A 89 -9.69 -5.84 -1.98
CA CYS A 89 -10.29 -4.56 -2.35
C CYS A 89 -11.80 -4.70 -2.52
N SER A 90 -12.55 -3.62 -2.31
CA SER A 90 -14.01 -3.62 -2.45
C SER A 90 -14.44 -3.77 -3.91
N TYR A 91 -15.68 -4.15 -4.18
CA TYR A 91 -16.22 -4.37 -5.52
C TYR A 91 -16.05 -3.15 -6.45
N TYR A 92 -16.22 -1.94 -5.91
CA TYR A 92 -16.10 -0.68 -6.66
C TYR A 92 -14.67 -0.16 -6.78
N GLU A 93 -13.71 -0.83 -6.14
CA GLU A 93 -12.29 -0.49 -6.19
C GLU A 93 -11.56 -1.32 -7.25
N TYR A 94 -10.31 -1.00 -7.50
CA TYR A 94 -9.40 -1.81 -8.31
C TYR A 94 -8.00 -1.81 -7.69
N CYS A 95 -7.26 -2.91 -7.91
CA CYS A 95 -5.88 -3.04 -7.45
C CYS A 95 -4.97 -1.99 -8.12
N CYS A 96 -4.32 -1.16 -7.30
CA CYS A 96 -3.47 -0.06 -7.76
C CYS A 96 -2.19 0.00 -6.93
N GLY A 97 -1.10 -0.59 -7.43
CA GLY A 97 0.10 -0.82 -6.60
C GLY A 97 -0.25 -1.66 -5.38
N TYR A 98 0.02 -1.15 -4.18
CA TYR A 98 -0.33 -1.78 -2.90
C TYR A 98 -1.64 -1.24 -2.30
N GLU A 99 -2.50 -0.62 -3.12
CA GLU A 99 -3.73 0.00 -2.65
C GLU A 99 -4.96 -0.42 -3.46
N CYS A 100 -6.11 -0.02 -2.93
CA CYS A 100 -7.40 -0.07 -3.61
C CYS A 100 -7.74 1.33 -4.06
N CYS A 101 -7.78 1.57 -5.38
CA CYS A 101 -8.27 2.83 -5.91
C CYS A 101 -9.73 2.67 -6.31
N SER A 102 -10.58 3.60 -5.90
CA SER A 102 -11.94 3.67 -6.42
C SER A 102 -11.91 4.13 -7.87
N ARG A 103 -12.76 3.54 -8.71
CA ARG A 103 -13.00 4.06 -10.07
C ARG A 103 -13.58 5.48 -10.06
N GLY A 104 -14.18 5.91 -8.96
CA GLY A 104 -14.81 7.23 -8.80
C GLY A 104 -14.10 8.20 -7.86
N SER A 105 -12.99 7.80 -7.21
CA SER A 105 -12.20 8.72 -6.39
C SER A 105 -11.12 9.40 -7.22
N SER A 106 -11.54 10.02 -8.32
CA SER A 106 -11.02 11.35 -8.59
C SER A 106 -11.43 12.20 -7.38
N SER A 107 -10.57 12.24 -6.37
CA SER A 107 -10.65 13.21 -5.29
C SER A 107 -10.44 14.60 -5.89
N PHE A 108 -11.40 15.07 -6.69
CA PHE A 108 -11.57 16.47 -7.05
C PHE A 108 -11.82 17.32 -5.80
N TRP A 109 -12.18 16.69 -4.67
CA TRP A 109 -12.18 17.30 -3.34
C TRP A 109 -10.78 17.57 -2.76
N GLY A 110 -9.71 17.01 -3.35
CA GLY A 110 -8.31 17.30 -3.03
C GLY A 110 -7.74 18.51 -3.77
N ILE A 111 -8.44 18.97 -4.82
CA ILE A 111 -8.39 20.37 -5.26
C ILE A 111 -9.23 21.20 -4.27
N GLY A 112 -9.11 20.88 -2.98
CA GLY A 112 -9.76 21.59 -1.90
C GLY A 112 -9.26 23.02 -1.96
N LEU A 113 -10.18 23.95 -1.68
CA LEU A 113 -10.05 25.40 -1.51
C LEU A 113 -8.67 26.04 -1.72
N GLY A 114 -7.57 25.51 -1.18
CA GLY A 114 -6.20 25.90 -1.53
C GLY A 114 -5.90 26.10 -3.02
N TYR A 115 -6.30 25.20 -3.94
CA TYR A 115 -6.04 25.46 -5.37
C TYR A 115 -6.92 26.60 -5.91
N VAL A 116 -8.16 26.69 -5.43
CA VAL A 116 -9.07 27.80 -5.75
C VAL A 116 -8.50 29.12 -5.20
N ILE A 117 -7.93 29.10 -4.00
CA ILE A 117 -7.25 30.24 -3.37
C ILE A 117 -5.99 30.60 -4.15
N VAL A 118 -5.17 29.63 -4.56
CA VAL A 118 -3.99 29.88 -5.39
C VAL A 118 -4.40 30.47 -6.75
N CYS A 119 -5.45 29.94 -7.38
CA CYS A 119 -5.99 30.52 -8.61
C CYS A 119 -6.51 31.93 -8.39
N ILE A 120 -7.29 32.20 -7.33
CA ILE A 120 -7.80 33.53 -7.01
C ILE A 120 -6.63 34.50 -6.74
N LEU A 121 -5.64 34.09 -5.98
CA LEU A 121 -4.46 34.91 -5.69
C LEU A 121 -3.65 35.17 -6.96
N PHE A 122 -3.50 34.19 -7.84
CA PHE A 122 -2.84 34.36 -9.13
C PHE A 122 -3.61 35.32 -10.03
N PHE A 123 -4.95 35.21 -10.09
CA PHE A 123 -5.81 36.12 -10.83
C PHE A 123 -5.74 37.55 -10.28
N ILE A 124 -5.75 37.73 -8.95
CA ILE A 124 -5.62 39.05 -8.32
C ILE A 124 -4.25 39.64 -8.61
N HIS A 125 -3.17 38.85 -8.48
CA HIS A 125 -1.82 39.33 -8.76
C HIS A 125 -1.61 39.74 -10.22
N LEU A 126 -2.33 39.10 -11.16
CA LEU A 126 -2.26 39.43 -12.57
C LEU A 126 -3.12 40.66 -12.96
N LEU A 127 -4.01 41.10 -12.07
CA LEU A 127 -4.95 42.21 -12.28
C LEU A 127 -4.53 43.50 -11.55
N LEU A 128 -3.49 43.43 -10.70
CA LEU A 128 -2.82 44.55 -10.04
C LEU A 128 -1.52 44.90 -10.78
#